data_AF-A0A109JBQ8-F1
#
_entry.id   AF-A0A109JBQ8-F1
#
_cell.length_a   1.000
_cell.length_b   1.000
_cell.length_c   1.000
_cell.angle_alpha   90.00
_cell.angle_beta   90.00
_cell.angle_gamma   90.00
#
_symmetry.space_group_name_H-M   'P 1'
#
loop_
_entity.id
_entity.type
_entity.pdbx_description
1 polymer ?
#
loop_
_entity_poly.entity_id
_entity_poly.type
_entity_poly.pdbx_seq_one_letter_code
_entity_poly.pdbx_strand_id
1 'polypeptide(L)'
;MPELVQRIAGRRSLPALILLLAGAALGGCSGGDFGRTRADFRNDDMHRWLGAEATGSIGMKASQFQLTENERQLRDLAYQFIEAPMSRPAWKSVFGDYQPLPSPWRQKVVFDRTSYGRNLIDEPHRSFASRYSLLIDDVRDDITRFEPFFAIAIQVIDLDRKRSASLNMIADVSPRERADAVARMEENALIVQWVQQSLERRISSYRWALERLVIQAPDGMAADADRQIGELARLTANSPPIPAPVNGHAVVSKG
;
A
#
# COMPACT_ATOMS: atom_id res chain seq x y z
N MET A 1 -19.08 -64.72 -68.04
CA MET A 1 -19.52 -63.73 -69.05
C MET A 1 -20.85 -63.16 -68.58
N PRO A 2 -21.09 -61.84 -68.63
CA PRO A 2 -20.66 -60.74 -67.73
C PRO A 2 -21.46 -60.74 -66.38
N GLU A 3 -20.96 -60.22 -65.26
CA GLU A 3 -20.86 -58.81 -64.83
C GLU A 3 -22.19 -58.07 -64.54
N LEU A 4 -22.11 -57.22 -63.51
CA LEU A 4 -23.03 -56.18 -63.03
C LEU A 4 -24.20 -56.45 -62.04
N VAL A 5 -23.89 -56.08 -60.79
CA VAL A 5 -24.50 -54.97 -60.02
C VAL A 5 -25.87 -55.19 -59.38
N GLN A 6 -25.88 -55.18 -58.04
CA GLN A 6 -26.74 -54.27 -57.29
C GLN A 6 -26.22 -53.96 -55.87
N ARG A 7 -25.77 -52.70 -55.78
CA ARG A 7 -25.70 -51.78 -54.62
C ARG A 7 -26.61 -52.12 -53.43
N ILE A 8 -26.05 -52.01 -52.21
CA ILE A 8 -26.66 -51.31 -51.06
C ILE A 8 -25.51 -50.63 -50.28
N ALA A 9 -25.33 -49.31 -50.46
CA ALA A 9 -25.57 -48.28 -49.43
C ALA A 9 -24.87 -48.60 -48.09
N GLY A 10 -23.84 -47.87 -47.68
CA GLY A 10 -23.93 -46.45 -47.33
C GLY A 10 -23.81 -46.33 -45.81
N ARG A 11 -23.04 -45.31 -45.37
CA ARG A 11 -22.68 -44.97 -43.97
C ARG A 11 -21.60 -45.92 -43.42
N ARG A 12 -20.48 -45.46 -42.89
CA ARG A 12 -20.36 -44.51 -41.76
C ARG A 12 -18.96 -43.90 -41.75
N SER A 13 -18.78 -42.71 -42.31
CA SER A 13 -17.56 -41.92 -42.10
C SER A 13 -17.87 -40.44 -41.80
N LEU A 14 -19.15 -40.11 -41.64
CA LEU A 14 -19.60 -38.80 -41.16
C LEU A 14 -19.53 -38.61 -39.63
N PRO A 15 -19.79 -39.61 -38.76
CA PRO A 15 -19.81 -39.33 -37.31
C PRO A 15 -18.39 -39.07 -36.76
N ALA A 16 -17.37 -39.71 -37.33
CA ALA A 16 -15.98 -39.53 -36.91
C ALA A 16 -15.45 -38.12 -37.27
N LEU A 17 -15.81 -37.60 -38.44
CA LEU A 17 -15.41 -36.26 -38.86
C LEU A 17 -16.14 -35.15 -38.07
N ILE A 18 -17.41 -35.38 -37.72
CA ILE A 18 -18.18 -34.46 -36.85
C ILE A 18 -17.63 -34.47 -35.42
N LEU A 19 -17.22 -35.63 -34.87
CA LEU A 19 -16.57 -35.69 -33.56
C LEU A 19 -15.19 -35.03 -33.53
N LEU A 20 -14.40 -35.13 -34.61
CA LEU A 20 -13.11 -34.44 -34.74
C LEU A 20 -13.28 -32.92 -34.88
N LEU A 21 -14.28 -32.46 -35.65
CA LEU A 21 -14.63 -31.04 -35.76
C LEU A 21 -15.23 -30.47 -34.47
N ALA A 22 -16.04 -31.25 -33.73
CA ALA A 22 -16.55 -30.86 -32.42
C ALA A 22 -15.43 -30.81 -31.36
N GLY A 23 -14.45 -31.72 -31.42
CA GLY A 23 -13.25 -31.68 -30.58
C GLY A 23 -12.37 -30.45 -30.85
N ALA A 24 -12.19 -30.07 -32.11
CA ALA A 24 -11.47 -28.84 -32.48
C ALA A 24 -12.23 -27.56 -32.09
N ALA A 25 -13.57 -27.56 -32.19
CA ALA A 25 -14.41 -26.44 -31.78
C ALA A 25 -14.51 -26.27 -30.25
N LEU A 26 -14.41 -27.36 -29.48
CA LEU A 26 -14.34 -27.33 -28.01
C LEU A 26 -12.92 -27.11 -27.47
N GLY A 27 -11.88 -27.38 -28.26
CA GLY A 27 -10.49 -27.07 -27.93
C GLY A 27 -10.03 -25.65 -28.28
N GLY A 28 -10.82 -24.91 -29.06
CA GLY A 28 -10.48 -23.58 -29.58
C GLY A 28 -10.91 -22.38 -28.73
N CYS A 29 -11.64 -22.59 -27.63
CA CYS A 29 -12.06 -21.52 -26.71
C CYS A 29 -11.62 -21.74 -25.26
N SER A 30 -10.54 -22.50 -25.05
CA SER A 30 -9.67 -22.32 -23.89
C SER A 30 -8.47 -21.49 -24.32
N GLY A 31 -8.74 -20.27 -24.80
CA GLY A 31 -7.73 -19.23 -24.80
C GLY A 31 -7.28 -19.07 -23.36
N GLY A 32 -6.06 -19.51 -23.07
CA GLY A 32 -5.44 -19.44 -21.75
C GLY A 32 -5.36 -17.98 -21.28
N ASP A 33 -6.44 -17.50 -20.69
CA ASP A 33 -6.53 -16.26 -19.93
C ASP A 33 -6.60 -16.60 -18.42
N PHE A 34 -6.00 -17.73 -18.05
CA PHE A 34 -5.60 -17.99 -16.67
C PHE A 34 -4.23 -17.33 -16.45
N GLY A 35 -4.25 -16.09 -15.97
CA GLY A 35 -3.11 -15.58 -15.22
C GLY A 35 -2.31 -14.43 -15.84
N ARG A 36 -2.85 -13.70 -16.83
CA ARG A 36 -2.63 -12.25 -16.79
C ARG A 36 -3.47 -11.68 -15.63
N THR A 37 -3.13 -12.08 -14.40
CA THR A 37 -3.18 -11.12 -13.29
C THR A 37 -2.62 -9.84 -13.88
N ARG A 38 -3.47 -8.81 -14.01
CA ARG A 38 -3.10 -7.46 -14.45
C ARG A 38 -1.65 -7.24 -14.01
N ALA A 39 -0.75 -7.07 -14.98
CA ALA A 39 0.70 -7.09 -14.73
C ALA A 39 1.15 -6.12 -13.63
N ASP A 40 0.30 -5.16 -13.26
CA ASP A 40 0.47 -4.23 -12.15
C ASP A 40 0.28 -4.78 -10.74
N PHE A 41 -0.47 -5.87 -10.52
CA PHE A 41 -0.82 -6.31 -9.14
C PHE A 41 0.28 -7.15 -8.47
N ARG A 42 1.29 -7.57 -9.25
CA ARG A 42 2.51 -8.26 -8.80
C ARG A 42 3.75 -7.68 -9.50
N ASN A 43 3.73 -6.38 -9.78
CA ASN A 43 4.89 -5.69 -10.33
C ASN A 43 5.81 -5.27 -9.17
N ASP A 44 7.13 -5.28 -9.38
CA ASP A 44 8.12 -4.84 -8.39
C ASP A 44 7.93 -3.37 -7.96
N ASP A 45 7.06 -2.62 -8.65
CA ASP A 45 6.80 -1.19 -8.48
C ASP A 45 5.33 -0.90 -8.05
N MET A 46 4.64 -1.82 -7.37
CA MET A 46 3.22 -1.64 -7.00
C MET A 46 2.96 -0.29 -6.28
N HIS A 47 3.86 0.12 -5.38
CA HIS A 47 3.75 1.37 -4.61
C HIS A 47 4.48 2.57 -5.26
N ARG A 48 4.86 2.48 -6.54
CA ARG A 48 5.55 3.58 -7.24
C ARG A 48 4.77 4.89 -7.26
N TRP A 49 3.43 4.79 -7.27
CA TRP A 49 2.54 5.95 -7.30
C TRP A 49 2.68 6.86 -6.07
N LEU A 50 3.18 6.37 -4.93
CA LEU A 50 3.32 7.16 -3.69
C LEU A 50 4.09 8.46 -3.92
N GLY A 51 5.21 8.40 -4.64
CA GLY A 51 6.06 9.58 -4.90
C GLY A 51 5.35 10.61 -5.77
N ALA A 52 4.66 10.15 -6.82
CA ALA A 52 3.91 11.01 -7.73
C ALA A 52 2.70 11.67 -7.06
N GLU A 53 2.00 10.94 -6.19
CA GLU A 53 0.88 11.48 -5.44
C GLU A 53 1.35 12.48 -4.37
N ALA A 54 2.42 12.16 -3.65
CA ALA A 54 3.01 13.05 -2.64
C ALA A 54 3.45 14.39 -3.25
N THR A 55 4.29 14.36 -4.28
CA THR A 55 4.77 15.59 -4.95
C THR A 55 3.66 16.31 -5.71
N GLY A 56 2.84 15.59 -6.45
CA GLY A 56 1.74 16.16 -7.24
C GLY A 56 0.68 16.85 -6.37
N SER A 57 0.50 16.42 -5.13
CA SER A 57 -0.44 17.04 -4.19
C SER A 57 0.00 18.42 -3.68
N ILE A 58 1.29 18.73 -3.75
CA ILE A 58 1.85 20.04 -3.39
C ILE A 58 2.31 20.84 -4.63
N GLY A 59 1.82 20.47 -5.82
CA GLY A 59 2.10 21.20 -7.06
C GLY A 59 3.48 20.94 -7.66
N MET A 60 4.19 19.91 -7.18
CA MET A 60 5.53 19.56 -7.64
C MET A 60 5.50 18.44 -8.67
N LYS A 61 6.58 18.32 -9.45
CA LYS A 61 6.70 17.29 -10.48
C LYS A 61 7.43 16.07 -9.93
N ALA A 62 6.91 14.89 -10.24
CA ALA A 62 7.57 13.63 -9.95
C ALA A 62 8.84 13.45 -10.81
N SER A 63 9.85 12.85 -10.22
CA SER A 63 11.12 12.53 -10.87
C SER A 63 10.94 11.44 -11.92
N GLN A 64 11.57 11.64 -13.08
CA GLN A 64 11.57 10.65 -14.16
C GLN A 64 12.63 9.54 -13.99
N PHE A 65 13.49 9.63 -12.98
CA PHE A 65 14.51 8.60 -12.74
C PHE A 65 13.89 7.26 -12.33
N GLN A 66 14.58 6.16 -12.65
CA GLN A 66 14.19 4.85 -12.16
C GLN A 66 14.36 4.77 -10.63
N LEU A 67 13.48 4.04 -9.94
CA LEU A 67 13.61 3.80 -8.51
C LEU A 67 14.80 2.87 -8.25
N THR A 68 15.58 3.20 -7.21
CA THR A 68 16.54 2.25 -6.64
C THR A 68 15.81 1.18 -5.82
N GLU A 69 16.50 0.11 -5.44
CA GLU A 69 15.93 -0.93 -4.57
C GLU A 69 15.49 -0.37 -3.22
N ASN A 70 16.33 0.45 -2.57
CA ASN A 70 15.98 1.09 -1.31
C ASN A 70 14.76 2.02 -1.44
N GLU A 71 14.62 2.71 -2.58
CA GLU A 71 13.48 3.59 -2.84
C GLU A 71 12.17 2.81 -3.10
N ARG A 72 12.26 1.63 -3.72
CA ARG A 72 11.13 0.68 -3.84
C ARG A 72 10.72 0.18 -2.45
N GLN A 73 11.68 -0.36 -1.70
CA GLN A 73 11.44 -0.88 -0.36
C GLN A 73 10.87 0.17 0.59
N LEU A 74 11.32 1.44 0.49
CA LEU A 74 10.75 2.55 1.25
C LEU A 74 9.25 2.70 0.99
N ARG A 75 8.82 2.60 -0.27
CA ARG A 75 7.41 2.77 -0.68
C ARG A 75 6.55 1.58 -0.23
N ASP A 76 7.10 0.38 -0.32
CA ASP A 76 6.41 -0.84 0.12
C ASP A 76 6.16 -0.86 1.63
N LEU A 77 7.17 -0.49 2.41
CA LEU A 77 7.03 -0.38 3.86
C LEU A 77 6.16 0.82 4.25
N ALA A 78 6.24 1.95 3.53
CA ALA A 78 5.41 3.12 3.78
C ALA A 78 3.92 2.83 3.62
N TYR A 79 3.55 2.05 2.59
CA TYR A 79 2.15 1.78 2.29
C TYR A 79 1.41 1.13 3.46
N GLN A 80 2.08 0.28 4.24
CA GLN A 80 1.48 -0.39 5.40
C GLN A 80 1.06 0.58 6.50
N PHE A 81 1.75 1.73 6.64
CA PHE A 81 1.37 2.77 7.58
C PHE A 81 0.32 3.72 7.00
N ILE A 82 0.39 3.99 5.69
CA ILE A 82 -0.51 4.89 4.97
C ILE A 82 -1.93 4.31 4.87
N GLU A 83 -2.05 3.01 4.60
CA GLU A 83 -3.35 2.32 4.61
C GLU A 83 -3.90 2.26 6.03
N ALA A 84 -4.99 2.98 6.32
CA ALA A 84 -5.54 3.04 7.68
C ALA A 84 -5.85 1.64 8.24
N PRO A 85 -5.62 1.41 9.56
CA PRO A 85 -5.96 0.15 10.19
C PRO A 85 -7.48 -0.07 10.11
N MET A 86 -7.88 -1.32 9.85
CA MET A 86 -9.27 -1.70 9.59
C MET A 86 -9.96 -0.91 8.45
N SER A 87 -9.21 -0.38 7.47
CA SER A 87 -9.76 0.33 6.30
C SER A 87 -10.56 -0.58 5.36
N ARG A 88 -10.41 -1.90 5.47
CA ARG A 88 -11.13 -2.90 4.68
C ARG A 88 -11.78 -3.94 5.59
N PRO A 89 -13.07 -4.26 5.41
CA PRO A 89 -13.69 -5.41 6.06
C PRO A 89 -12.89 -6.68 5.75
N ALA A 90 -12.68 -7.55 6.73
CA ALA A 90 -11.83 -8.75 6.60
C ALA A 90 -12.16 -9.60 5.35
N TRP A 91 -13.43 -9.67 4.96
CA TRP A 91 -13.89 -10.42 3.77
C TRP A 91 -13.65 -9.70 2.43
N LYS A 92 -13.54 -8.37 2.40
CA LYS A 92 -13.17 -7.58 1.21
C LYS A 92 -11.66 -7.49 0.98
N SER A 93 -10.86 -7.76 2.02
CA SER A 93 -9.40 -7.79 1.93
C SER A 93 -8.89 -8.87 0.96
N VAL A 94 -9.65 -9.95 0.77
CA VAL A 94 -9.24 -11.11 -0.05
C VAL A 94 -9.47 -10.91 -1.55
N PHE A 95 -10.33 -9.97 -1.96
CA PHE A 95 -10.70 -9.77 -3.39
C PHE A 95 -10.86 -8.30 -3.83
N GLY A 96 -10.44 -7.31 -3.03
CA GLY A 96 -10.84 -5.91 -3.21
C GLY A 96 -9.77 -4.97 -3.81
N ASP A 97 -10.04 -4.48 -5.02
CA ASP A 97 -9.52 -3.28 -5.69
C ASP A 97 -8.37 -2.52 -5.00
N TYR A 98 -7.15 -2.79 -5.43
CA TYR A 98 -6.01 -1.92 -5.15
C TYR A 98 -6.30 -0.52 -5.71
N GLN A 99 -6.32 0.49 -4.85
CA GLN A 99 -6.51 1.88 -5.26
C GLN A 99 -5.46 2.76 -4.58
N PRO A 100 -4.81 3.66 -5.34
CA PRO A 100 -3.98 4.70 -4.78
C PRO A 100 -4.74 5.51 -3.72
N LEU A 101 -4.14 5.66 -2.54
CA LEU A 101 -4.67 6.49 -1.47
C LEU A 101 -4.25 7.96 -1.71
N PRO A 102 -5.13 8.94 -1.49
CA PRO A 102 -4.74 10.34 -1.64
C PRO A 102 -3.75 10.74 -0.55
N SER A 103 -2.77 11.56 -0.87
CA SER A 103 -1.85 12.10 0.11
C SER A 103 -2.58 12.99 1.12
N PRO A 104 -2.02 13.22 2.32
CA PRO A 104 -2.66 14.08 3.31
C PRO A 104 -2.77 15.54 2.85
N TRP A 105 -1.89 15.98 1.96
CA TRP A 105 -1.89 17.34 1.41
C TRP A 105 -2.94 17.54 0.33
N ARG A 106 -3.40 16.46 -0.33
CA ARG A 106 -4.53 16.51 -1.27
C ARG A 106 -5.88 16.44 -0.56
N GLN A 107 -5.94 15.73 0.56
CA GLN A 107 -7.19 15.48 1.28
C GLN A 107 -7.78 16.79 1.82
N LYS A 108 -9.04 17.06 1.46
CA LYS A 108 -9.81 18.20 2.00
C LYS A 108 -10.54 17.85 3.30
N VAL A 109 -10.81 16.56 3.51
CA VAL A 109 -11.52 16.07 4.69
C VAL A 109 -10.55 16.06 5.85
N VAL A 110 -10.96 16.67 6.97
CA VAL A 110 -10.19 16.66 8.21
C VAL A 110 -10.14 15.23 8.74
N PHE A 111 -8.95 14.81 9.17
CA PHE A 111 -8.76 13.51 9.81
C PHE A 111 -9.72 13.33 11.01
N ASP A 112 -10.51 12.26 10.99
CA ASP A 112 -11.38 11.88 12.10
C ASP A 112 -10.73 10.77 12.95
N ARG A 113 -10.14 11.16 14.09
CA ARG A 113 -9.54 10.23 15.06
C ARG A 113 -10.52 9.20 15.64
N THR A 114 -11.82 9.44 15.52
CA THR A 114 -12.84 8.58 16.13
C THR A 114 -13.26 7.45 15.20
N SER A 115 -12.98 7.56 13.89
CA SER A 115 -13.40 6.61 12.86
C SER A 115 -12.97 5.17 13.15
N TYR A 116 -11.68 4.96 13.45
CA TYR A 116 -11.13 3.66 13.84
C TYR A 116 -11.86 3.07 15.05
N GLY A 117 -11.99 3.85 16.13
CA GLY A 117 -12.62 3.36 17.35
C GLY A 117 -14.12 3.08 17.19
N ARG A 118 -14.85 3.87 16.38
CA ARG A 118 -16.24 3.55 16.02
C ARG A 118 -16.31 2.23 15.28
N ASN A 119 -15.48 2.02 14.25
CA ASN A 119 -15.43 0.74 13.53
C ASN A 119 -15.13 -0.43 14.47
N LEU A 120 -14.15 -0.28 15.37
CA LEU A 120 -13.78 -1.30 16.36
C LEU A 120 -14.93 -1.64 17.33
N ILE A 121 -15.78 -0.66 17.65
CA ILE A 121 -16.89 -0.82 18.57
C ILE A 121 -18.12 -1.37 17.84
N ASP A 122 -18.36 -0.91 16.61
CA ASP A 122 -19.56 -1.22 15.82
C ASP A 122 -19.46 -2.58 15.12
N GLU A 123 -18.25 -3.09 14.87
CA GLU A 123 -18.06 -4.38 14.20
C GLU A 123 -18.55 -5.56 15.09
N PRO A 124 -19.18 -6.60 14.51
CA PRO A 124 -19.70 -7.73 15.28
C PRO A 124 -18.57 -8.53 15.94
N HIS A 125 -18.26 -8.23 17.20
CA HIS A 125 -17.31 -8.97 18.01
C HIS A 125 -18.01 -9.97 18.94
N ARG A 126 -17.36 -11.12 19.19
CA ARG A 126 -17.90 -12.14 20.12
C ARG A 126 -17.88 -11.67 21.58
N SER A 127 -16.95 -10.79 21.97
CA SER A 127 -16.83 -10.24 23.32
C SER A 127 -16.05 -8.92 23.36
N PHE A 128 -16.11 -8.19 24.49
CA PHE A 128 -15.28 -7.00 24.73
C PHE A 128 -13.78 -7.33 24.76
N ALA A 129 -13.39 -8.49 25.31
CA ALA A 129 -12.01 -8.95 25.28
C ALA A 129 -11.46 -9.06 23.85
N SER A 130 -12.29 -9.50 22.88
CA SER A 130 -11.89 -9.54 21.47
C SER A 130 -11.60 -8.15 20.88
N ARG A 131 -12.28 -7.10 21.34
CA ARG A 131 -12.01 -5.71 20.91
C ARG A 131 -10.68 -5.20 21.46
N TYR A 132 -10.38 -5.51 22.73
CA TYR A 132 -9.07 -5.21 23.32
C TYR A 132 -7.95 -5.97 22.59
N SER A 133 -8.14 -7.26 22.31
CA SER A 133 -7.16 -8.05 21.53
C SER A 133 -6.87 -7.41 20.17
N LEU A 134 -7.92 -7.03 19.43
CA LEU A 134 -7.74 -6.43 18.11
C LEU A 134 -7.00 -5.09 18.17
N LEU A 135 -7.35 -4.21 19.11
CA LEU A 135 -6.60 -2.97 19.35
C LEU A 135 -5.13 -3.24 19.67
N ILE A 136 -4.85 -4.22 20.54
CA ILE A 136 -3.49 -4.60 20.92
C ILE A 136 -2.71 -5.13 19.70
N ASP A 137 -3.35 -5.97 18.88
CA ASP A 137 -2.73 -6.55 17.70
C ASP A 137 -2.41 -5.48 16.64
N ASP A 138 -3.33 -4.54 16.39
CA ASP A 138 -3.08 -3.40 15.47
C ASP A 138 -1.92 -2.52 15.94
N VAL A 139 -1.85 -2.22 17.25
CA VAL A 139 -0.75 -1.43 17.83
C VAL A 139 0.57 -2.21 17.74
N ARG A 140 0.55 -3.50 18.03
CA ARG A 140 1.73 -4.38 17.93
C ARG A 140 2.24 -4.46 16.49
N ASP A 141 1.35 -4.60 15.52
CA ASP A 141 1.68 -4.59 14.11
C ASP A 141 2.42 -3.30 13.72
N ASP A 142 1.92 -2.13 14.15
CA ASP A 142 2.59 -0.85 13.90
C ASP A 142 3.96 -0.76 14.59
N ILE A 143 4.12 -1.28 15.81
CA ILE A 143 5.40 -1.34 16.51
C ILE A 143 6.39 -2.23 15.75
N THR A 144 5.98 -3.42 15.31
CA THR A 144 6.87 -4.37 14.62
C THR A 144 7.33 -3.86 13.26
N ARG A 145 6.49 -3.09 12.56
CA ARG A 145 6.82 -2.48 11.26
C ARG A 145 7.69 -1.22 11.39
N PHE A 146 7.76 -0.62 12.58
CA PHE A 146 8.41 0.67 12.81
C PHE A 146 9.90 0.63 12.44
N GLU A 147 10.64 -0.33 12.99
CA GLU A 147 12.09 -0.41 12.82
C GLU A 147 12.50 -0.70 11.37
N PRO A 148 11.91 -1.69 10.66
CA PRO A 148 12.22 -1.93 9.25
C PRO A 148 12.02 -0.70 8.36
N PHE A 149 10.92 0.05 8.56
CA PHE A 149 10.64 1.24 7.77
C PHE A 149 11.68 2.34 8.01
N PHE A 150 11.92 2.69 9.28
CA PHE A 150 12.84 3.79 9.57
C PHE A 150 14.30 3.44 9.28
N ALA A 151 14.70 2.17 9.34
CA ALA A 151 16.01 1.73 8.89
C ALA A 151 16.23 2.02 7.39
N ILE A 152 15.25 1.70 6.55
CA ILE A 152 15.30 1.99 5.10
C ILE A 152 15.19 3.49 4.83
N ALA A 153 14.34 4.21 5.55
CA ALA A 153 14.21 5.67 5.42
C ALA A 153 15.54 6.39 5.69
N ILE A 154 16.27 5.99 6.74
CA ILE A 154 17.60 6.54 7.04
C ILE A 154 18.57 6.30 5.87
N GLN A 155 18.61 5.09 5.33
CA GLN A 155 19.48 4.77 4.20
C GLN A 155 19.15 5.59 2.96
N VAL A 156 17.87 5.76 2.63
CA VAL A 156 17.43 6.59 1.50
C VAL A 156 17.82 8.05 1.73
N ILE A 157 17.61 8.59 2.92
CA ILE A 157 18.00 9.98 3.27
C ILE A 157 19.52 10.16 3.14
N ASP A 158 20.33 9.20 3.55
CA ASP A 158 21.78 9.27 3.38
C ASP A 158 22.22 9.19 1.92
N LEU A 159 21.53 8.40 1.10
CA LEU A 159 21.73 8.39 -0.35
C LEU A 159 21.29 9.72 -0.99
N ASP A 160 20.21 10.33 -0.51
CA ASP A 160 19.75 11.65 -0.96
C ASP A 160 20.77 12.74 -0.60
N ARG A 161 21.37 12.70 0.60
CA ARG A 161 22.47 13.60 1.00
C ARG A 161 23.67 13.47 0.07
N LYS A 162 24.07 12.24 -0.26
CA LYS A 162 25.15 11.98 -1.22
C LYS A 162 24.80 12.51 -2.61
N ARG A 163 23.57 12.28 -3.07
CA ARG A 163 23.08 12.80 -4.36
C ARG A 163 23.14 14.33 -4.42
N SER A 164 22.65 15.00 -3.37
CA SER A 164 22.71 16.47 -3.25
C SER A 164 24.16 16.98 -3.29
N ALA A 165 25.08 16.36 -2.56
CA ALA A 165 26.50 16.71 -2.61
C ALA A 165 27.10 16.50 -4.02
N SER A 166 26.80 15.37 -4.68
CA SER A 166 27.28 15.08 -6.03
C SER A 166 26.79 16.10 -7.07
N LEU A 167 25.54 16.58 -6.96
CA LEU A 167 25.00 17.62 -7.87
C LEU A 167 25.76 18.96 -7.82
N ASN A 168 26.50 19.22 -6.73
CA ASN A 168 27.33 20.42 -6.59
C ASN A 168 28.77 20.20 -7.09
N MET A 169 29.20 18.95 -7.24
CA MET A 169 30.57 18.59 -7.64
C MET A 169 30.68 18.29 -9.15
N ILE A 170 29.60 17.83 -9.78
CA ILE A 170 29.59 17.49 -11.20
C ILE A 170 29.38 18.76 -12.04
N ALA A 171 30.33 19.05 -12.93
CA ALA A 171 30.31 20.27 -13.76
C ALA A 171 29.21 20.22 -14.86
N ASP A 172 29.00 19.07 -15.49
CA ASP A 172 28.16 18.92 -16.68
C ASP A 172 26.75 18.35 -16.37
N VAL A 173 26.12 18.76 -15.27
CA VAL A 173 24.73 18.35 -14.97
C VAL A 173 23.75 19.24 -15.74
N SER A 174 22.94 18.64 -16.61
CA SER A 174 21.91 19.41 -17.32
C SER A 174 20.84 19.95 -16.38
N PRO A 175 20.16 21.08 -16.70
CA PRO A 175 19.08 21.61 -15.86
C PRO A 175 17.96 20.60 -15.60
N ARG A 176 17.64 19.76 -16.61
CA ARG A 176 16.64 18.71 -16.49
C ARG A 176 17.06 17.63 -15.50
N GLU A 177 18.29 17.14 -15.63
CA GLU A 177 18.83 16.10 -14.75
C GLU A 177 18.91 16.59 -13.30
N ARG A 178 19.32 17.84 -13.09
CA ARG A 178 19.30 18.49 -11.77
C ARG A 178 17.88 18.53 -11.21
N ALA A 179 16.89 18.95 -12.01
CA ALA A 179 15.50 19.01 -11.57
C ALA A 179 14.94 17.63 -11.23
N ASP A 180 15.20 16.61 -12.04
CA ASP A 180 14.78 15.22 -11.77
C ASP A 180 15.44 14.64 -10.51
N ALA A 181 16.71 14.96 -10.26
CA ALA A 181 17.43 14.54 -9.06
C ALA A 181 16.88 15.21 -7.78
N VAL A 182 16.58 16.51 -7.86
CA VAL A 182 15.93 17.27 -6.76
C VAL A 182 14.54 16.71 -6.48
N ALA A 183 13.73 16.51 -7.52
CA ALA A 183 12.39 15.93 -7.39
C ALA A 183 12.40 14.56 -6.70
N ARG A 184 13.40 13.70 -6.96
CA ARG A 184 13.48 12.39 -6.29
C ARG A 184 13.77 12.51 -4.80
N MET A 185 14.66 13.42 -4.40
CA MET A 185 14.93 13.69 -2.98
C MET A 185 13.67 14.22 -2.27
N GLU A 186 12.89 15.06 -2.95
CA GLU A 186 11.64 15.60 -2.42
C GLU A 186 10.55 14.52 -2.31
N GLU A 187 10.42 13.63 -3.29
CA GLU A 187 9.53 12.46 -3.20
C GLU A 187 9.82 11.60 -1.98
N ASN A 188 11.09 11.26 -1.77
CA ASN A 188 11.52 10.41 -0.66
C ASN A 188 11.24 11.11 0.69
N ALA A 189 11.54 12.40 0.80
CA ALA A 189 11.26 13.18 2.00
C ALA A 189 9.75 13.26 2.31
N LEU A 190 8.90 13.43 1.29
CA LEU A 190 7.45 13.49 1.48
C LEU A 190 6.86 12.13 1.88
N ILE A 191 7.33 11.02 1.31
CA ILE A 191 6.86 9.69 1.71
C ILE A 191 7.11 9.45 3.21
N VAL A 192 8.29 9.82 3.71
CA VAL A 192 8.62 9.72 5.14
C VAL A 192 7.68 10.59 5.99
N GLN A 193 7.40 11.82 5.56
CA GLN A 193 6.44 12.72 6.24
C GLN A 193 5.03 12.14 6.29
N TRP A 194 4.59 11.52 5.20
CA TRP A 194 3.27 10.90 5.15
C TRP A 194 3.18 9.75 6.16
N VAL A 195 4.21 8.92 6.28
CA VAL A 195 4.23 7.86 7.29
C VAL A 195 4.20 8.42 8.70
N GLN A 196 5.00 9.44 9.01
CA GLN A 196 4.99 10.07 10.34
C GLN A 196 3.62 10.66 10.69
N GLN A 197 2.99 11.38 9.76
CA GLN A 197 1.64 11.90 9.99
C GLN A 197 0.61 10.76 10.17
N SER A 198 0.78 9.65 9.44
CA SER A 198 -0.09 8.48 9.59
C SER A 198 0.08 7.82 10.96
N LEU A 199 1.30 7.74 11.49
CA LEU A 199 1.60 7.25 12.84
C LEU A 199 0.98 8.13 13.92
N GLU A 200 1.12 9.46 13.82
CA GLU A 200 0.49 10.41 14.75
C GLU A 200 -1.03 10.23 14.80
N ARG A 201 -1.65 10.10 13.62
CA ARG A 201 -3.08 9.84 13.46
C ARG A 201 -3.49 8.52 14.09
N ARG A 202 -2.74 7.44 13.85
CA ARG A 202 -2.97 6.11 14.45
C ARG A 202 -2.92 6.15 15.97
N ILE A 203 -1.89 6.75 16.54
CA ILE A 203 -1.76 6.90 18.00
C ILE A 203 -2.96 7.64 18.59
N SER A 204 -3.40 8.73 17.95
CA SER A 204 -4.59 9.48 18.37
C SER A 204 -5.86 8.63 18.31
N SER A 205 -6.03 7.85 17.24
CA SER A 205 -7.14 6.91 17.08
C SER A 205 -7.15 5.78 18.11
N TYR A 206 -5.99 5.18 18.40
CA TYR A 206 -5.85 4.09 19.36
C TYR A 206 -6.16 4.56 20.79
N ARG A 207 -5.65 5.73 21.19
CA ARG A 207 -6.00 6.34 22.48
C ARG A 207 -7.49 6.60 22.60
N TRP A 208 -8.09 7.18 21.56
CA TRP A 208 -9.53 7.40 21.53
C TRP A 208 -10.30 6.09 21.68
N ALA A 209 -9.92 5.04 20.95
CA ALA A 209 -10.58 3.73 21.02
C ALA A 209 -10.46 3.11 22.41
N LEU A 210 -9.26 3.11 23.00
CA LEU A 210 -9.02 2.56 24.34
C LEU A 210 -9.90 3.22 25.40
N GLU A 211 -9.99 4.56 25.40
CA GLU A 211 -10.85 5.30 26.32
C GLU A 211 -12.32 4.85 26.24
N ARG A 212 -12.82 4.53 25.04
CA ARG A 212 -14.23 4.10 24.85
C ARG A 212 -14.42 2.65 25.26
N LEU A 213 -13.43 1.78 25.01
CA LEU A 213 -13.48 0.41 25.50
C LEU A 213 -13.52 0.37 27.02
N VAL A 214 -12.70 1.18 27.71
CA VAL A 214 -12.67 1.27 29.17
C VAL A 214 -14.01 1.77 29.73
N ILE A 215 -14.66 2.75 29.09
CA ILE A 215 -15.98 3.23 29.49
C ILE A 215 -17.05 2.14 29.35
N GLN A 216 -17.04 1.39 28.25
CA GLN A 216 -18.07 0.38 27.97
C GLN A 216 -17.88 -0.90 28.80
N ALA A 217 -16.65 -1.36 28.94
CA ALA A 217 -16.28 -2.57 29.66
C ALA A 217 -14.83 -2.47 30.16
N PRO A 218 -14.62 -2.10 31.43
CA PRO A 218 -13.31 -2.15 32.05
C PRO A 218 -12.75 -3.57 32.04
N ASP A 219 -11.51 -3.73 31.58
CA ASP A 219 -10.80 -5.01 31.53
C ASP A 219 -9.32 -4.79 31.88
N GLY A 220 -8.67 -5.80 32.47
CA GLY A 220 -7.23 -5.76 32.76
C GLY A 220 -6.35 -5.59 31.51
N MET A 221 -6.85 -5.99 30.34
CA MET A 221 -6.19 -5.78 29.04
C MET A 221 -5.99 -4.29 28.70
N ALA A 222 -6.75 -3.38 29.32
CA ALA A 222 -6.61 -1.94 29.08
C ALA A 222 -5.20 -1.41 29.42
N ALA A 223 -4.60 -1.92 30.50
CA ALA A 223 -3.25 -1.53 30.91
C ALA A 223 -2.19 -1.98 29.89
N ASP A 224 -2.37 -3.15 29.29
CA ASP A 224 -1.47 -3.66 28.25
C ASP A 224 -1.60 -2.85 26.95
N ALA A 225 -2.83 -2.52 26.54
CA ALA A 225 -3.10 -1.66 25.40
C ALA A 225 -2.47 -0.26 25.61
N ASP A 226 -2.68 0.36 26.76
CA ASP A 226 -2.11 1.68 27.09
C ASP A 226 -0.57 1.67 27.02
N ARG A 227 0.06 0.65 27.61
CA ARG A 227 1.51 0.46 27.58
C ARG A 227 2.04 0.36 26.15
N GLN A 228 1.39 -0.42 25.29
CA GLN A 228 1.82 -0.59 23.89
C GLN A 228 1.61 0.69 23.08
N ILE A 229 0.49 1.40 23.27
CA ILE A 229 0.24 2.70 22.63
C ILE A 229 1.31 3.72 23.07
N GLY A 230 1.67 3.70 24.36
CA GLY A 230 2.75 4.52 24.91
C GLY A 230 4.10 4.23 24.25
N GLU A 231 4.43 2.96 24.01
CA GLU A 231 5.66 2.57 23.31
C GLU A 231 5.66 3.05 21.86
N LEU A 232 4.58 2.86 21.11
CA LEU A 232 4.47 3.36 19.73
C LEU A 232 4.63 4.90 19.67
N ALA A 233 4.03 5.61 20.63
CA ALA A 233 4.19 7.05 20.75
C ALA A 233 5.63 7.46 21.07
N ARG A 234 6.31 6.73 21.95
CA ARG A 234 7.72 6.95 22.28
C ARG A 234 8.62 6.71 21.08
N LEU A 235 8.40 5.64 20.31
CA LEU A 235 9.14 5.36 19.09
C LEU A 235 8.94 6.48 18.07
N THR A 236 7.70 6.88 17.82
CA THR A 236 7.35 7.96 16.87
C THR A 236 7.99 9.29 17.25
N ALA A 237 7.99 9.66 18.53
CA ALA A 237 8.62 10.88 19.03
C ALA A 237 10.16 10.90 18.86
N ASN A 238 10.80 9.74 18.80
CA ASN A 238 12.25 9.59 18.61
C ASN A 238 12.62 9.21 17.16
N SER A 239 11.67 9.27 16.23
CA SER A 239 11.94 8.94 14.83
C SER A 239 12.94 9.95 14.21
N PRO A 240 13.78 9.52 13.25
CA PRO A 240 14.76 10.39 12.59
C PRO A 240 14.11 11.68 12.05
N PRO A 241 14.76 12.84 12.23
CA PRO A 241 14.22 14.11 11.74
C PRO A 241 14.11 14.08 10.21
N ILE A 242 12.99 14.58 9.71
CA ILE A 242 12.72 14.72 8.27
C ILE A 242 13.81 15.62 7.67
N PRO A 243 14.27 15.35 6.42
CA PRO A 243 14.88 16.39 5.60
C PRO A 243 14.02 17.67 5.59
N ALA A 244 14.62 18.86 5.49
CA ALA A 244 13.88 20.13 5.58
C ALA A 244 12.60 20.12 4.72
N PRO A 245 11.49 20.72 5.21
CA PRO A 245 10.22 20.71 4.51
C PRO A 245 10.41 21.25 3.09
N VAL A 246 9.79 20.57 2.13
CA VAL A 246 9.86 20.98 0.73
C VAL A 246 9.32 22.41 0.62
N ASN A 247 10.11 23.29 0.00
CA ASN A 247 9.91 24.74 0.01
C ASN A 247 8.44 25.12 -0.24
N GLY A 248 7.81 25.85 0.70
CA GLY A 248 6.51 26.48 0.52
C GLY A 248 5.30 25.76 1.14
N HIS A 249 5.45 24.54 1.67
CA HIS A 249 4.32 23.80 2.26
C HIS A 249 4.68 23.28 3.65
N ALA A 250 4.68 24.19 4.63
CA ALA A 250 4.81 23.80 6.03
C ALA A 250 3.66 22.85 6.42
N VAL A 251 3.99 21.65 6.90
CA VAL A 251 3.02 20.74 7.51
C VAL A 251 2.54 21.38 8.81
N VAL A 252 1.36 21.98 8.77
CA VAL A 252 0.68 22.42 9.98
C VAL A 252 0.15 21.17 10.68
N SER A 253 0.88 20.67 11.68
CA SER A 253 0.28 19.77 12.65
C SER A 253 -0.57 20.62 13.60
N LYS A 254 -1.89 20.55 13.46
CA LYS A 254 -2.77 20.92 14.57
C LYS A 254 -2.97 19.63 15.37
N GLY A 255 -2.48 19.66 16.62
CA GLY A 255 -2.59 18.57 17.58
C GLY A 255 -4.02 18.22 17.96
#